data_AF-A0A517QZV4-F1
#
_entry.id   AF-A0A517QZV4-F1
#
_cell.length_a   1.000
_cell.length_b   1.000
_cell.length_c   1.000
_cell.angle_alpha   90.00
_cell.angle_beta   90.00
_cell.angle_gamma   90.00
#
_symmetry.space_group_name_H-M   'P 1'
#
loop_
_entity.id
_entity.type
_entity.pdbx_description
1 polymer ?
#
loop_
_entity_poly.entity_id
_entity_poly.type
_entity_poly.pdbx_seq_one_letter_code
_entity_poly.pdbx_strand_id
1 'polypeptide(L)'
;MARQVLDRIESILLEAESEEKPLEIEPFRGRLFELFVIADGGGFLKEDAEVDLTADGICRELGERWGLAEATAQSTANQQKLASEHVARMRLLWSMMRMWMEWDYAWKRWPEFRSE
;
A
#
# COMPACT_ATOMS: atom_id res chain seq x y z
N MET A 1 -9.97 5.76 -13.12
CA MET A 1 -8.54 6.10 -12.95
C MET A 1 -8.00 5.62 -11.62
N ALA A 2 -8.52 6.07 -10.47
CA ALA A 2 -8.03 5.65 -9.15
C ALA A 2 -8.04 4.13 -8.91
N ARG A 3 -9.10 3.42 -9.32
CA ARG A 3 -9.15 1.94 -9.25
C ARG A 3 -7.98 1.27 -10.02
N GLN A 4 -7.63 1.80 -11.19
CA GLN A 4 -6.49 1.29 -11.97
C GLN A 4 -5.14 1.55 -11.28
N VAL A 5 -5.04 2.64 -10.51
CA VAL A 5 -3.85 2.90 -9.68
C VAL A 5 -3.77 1.85 -8.58
N LEU A 6 -4.86 1.59 -7.86
CA LEU A 6 -4.92 0.54 -6.83
C LEU A 6 -4.57 -0.84 -7.40
N ASP A 7 -5.12 -1.21 -8.56
CA ASP A 7 -4.84 -2.51 -9.20
C ASP A 7 -3.36 -2.62 -9.62
N ARG A 8 -2.73 -1.51 -10.02
CA ARG A 8 -1.30 -1.47 -10.33
C ARG A 8 -0.41 -1.54 -9.08
N ILE A 9 -0.81 -0.89 -8.00
CA ILE A 9 -0.14 -1.00 -6.70
C ILE A 9 -0.17 -2.47 -6.27
N GLU A 10 -1.34 -3.09 -6.28
CA GLU A 10 -1.50 -4.52 -5.98
C GLU A 10 -0.56 -5.37 -6.82
N SER A 11 -0.57 -5.19 -8.15
CA SER A 11 0.30 -5.93 -9.06
C SER A 11 1.79 -5.80 -8.70
N ILE A 12 2.26 -4.62 -8.29
CA ILE A 12 3.66 -4.42 -7.89
C ILE A 12 3.96 -5.14 -6.58
N LEU A 13 3.04 -5.10 -5.61
CA LEU A 13 3.18 -5.79 -4.33
C LEU A 13 3.27 -7.30 -4.51
N LEU A 14 2.40 -7.87 -5.35
CA LEU A 14 2.41 -9.30 -5.67
C LEU A 14 3.68 -9.70 -6.44
N GLU A 15 4.14 -8.87 -7.37
CA GLU A 15 5.37 -9.09 -8.13
C GLU A 15 6.59 -9.15 -7.20
N ALA A 16 6.74 -8.16 -6.31
CA ALA A 16 7.85 -8.10 -5.36
C ALA A 16 7.88 -9.31 -4.41
N GLU A 17 6.71 -9.77 -3.94
CA GLU A 17 6.60 -10.99 -3.15
C GLU A 17 7.03 -12.22 -3.95
N SER A 18 6.56 -12.36 -5.20
CA SER A 18 6.91 -13.49 -6.06
C SER A 18 8.39 -13.55 -6.39
N GLU A 19 9.05 -12.38 -6.46
CA GLU A 19 10.49 -12.25 -6.68
C GLU A 19 11.31 -12.31 -5.38
N GLU A 20 10.65 -12.46 -4.22
CA GLU A 20 11.25 -12.45 -2.89
C GLU A 20 12.13 -11.20 -2.63
N LYS A 21 11.71 -10.05 -3.16
CA LYS A 21 12.44 -8.78 -3.07
C LYS A 21 11.72 -7.76 -2.18
N PRO A 22 12.45 -6.93 -1.42
CA PRO A 22 11.85 -5.84 -0.66
C PRO A 22 11.18 -4.80 -1.57
N LEU A 23 10.09 -4.18 -1.11
CA LEU A 23 9.41 -3.11 -1.84
C LEU A 23 10.22 -1.81 -1.86
N GLU A 24 11.12 -1.64 -0.89
CA GLU A 24 11.92 -0.45 -0.65
C GLU A 24 13.11 -0.30 -1.61
N ILE A 25 13.33 -1.28 -2.49
CA ILE A 25 14.41 -1.26 -3.49
C ILE A 25 13.85 -1.14 -4.91
N GLU A 26 14.71 -0.74 -5.84
CA GLU A 26 14.35 -0.69 -7.26
C GLU A 26 14.17 -2.10 -7.86
N PRO A 27 13.24 -2.27 -8.82
CA PRO A 27 12.42 -1.24 -9.46
C PRO A 27 11.09 -0.92 -8.74
N PHE A 28 10.76 -1.65 -7.67
CA PHE A 28 9.44 -1.57 -7.03
C PHE A 28 9.20 -0.22 -6.36
N ARG A 29 10.23 0.28 -5.66
CA ARG A 29 10.17 1.59 -5.01
C ARG A 29 9.85 2.70 -6.00
N GLY A 30 10.60 2.80 -7.11
CA GLY A 30 10.38 3.80 -8.15
C GLY A 30 8.98 3.68 -8.78
N ARG A 31 8.55 2.46 -9.14
CA ARG A 31 7.22 2.22 -9.72
C ARG A 31 6.08 2.58 -8.76
N LEU A 32 6.21 2.27 -7.47
CA LEU A 32 5.23 2.66 -6.47
C LEU A 32 5.21 4.19 -6.27
N PHE A 33 6.37 4.83 -6.31
CA PHE A 33 6.47 6.29 -6.19
C PHE A 33 5.82 7.00 -7.38
N GLU A 34 5.97 6.48 -8.60
CA GLU A 34 5.25 7.01 -9.79
C GLU A 34 3.73 6.94 -9.58
N LEU A 35 3.21 5.83 -9.04
CA LEU A 35 1.79 5.69 -8.74
C LEU A 35 1.34 6.64 -7.62
N PHE A 36 2.19 6.88 -6.62
CA PHE A 36 1.95 7.88 -5.58
C PHE A 36 1.79 9.28 -6.18
N VAL A 37 2.69 9.70 -7.08
CA VAL A 37 2.60 11.01 -7.76
C VAL A 37 1.32 11.12 -8.61
N ILE A 38 0.92 10.04 -9.29
CA ILE A 38 -0.35 9.99 -10.03
C ILE A 38 -1.54 10.12 -9.08
N ALA A 39 -1.49 9.46 -7.91
CA ALA A 39 -2.55 9.53 -6.91
C ALA A 39 -2.69 10.94 -6.32
N ASP A 40 -1.57 11.59 -6.00
CA ASP A 40 -1.53 12.98 -5.54
C ASP A 40 -2.09 13.94 -6.59
N GLY A 41 -1.56 13.89 -7.82
CA GLY A 41 -2.02 14.75 -8.91
C GLY A 41 -3.48 14.54 -9.30
N GLY A 42 -4.02 13.35 -9.06
CA GLY A 42 -5.44 13.02 -9.23
C GLY A 42 -6.33 13.42 -8.04
N GLY A 43 -5.75 13.89 -6.93
CA GLY A 43 -6.50 14.27 -5.73
C GLY A 43 -7.04 13.10 -4.92
N PHE A 44 -6.49 11.89 -5.10
CA PHE A 44 -6.98 10.66 -4.47
C PHE A 44 -6.37 10.38 -3.07
N LEU A 45 -5.41 11.21 -2.62
CA LEU A 45 -4.77 11.10 -1.31
C LEU A 45 -5.54 11.82 -0.19
N LYS A 46 -6.87 11.87 -0.29
CA LYS A 46 -7.76 12.49 0.69
C LYS A 46 -8.81 11.49 1.13
N GLU A 47 -9.13 11.49 2.42
CA GLU A 47 -10.10 10.55 3.02
C GLU A 47 -11.52 10.71 2.44
N ASP A 48 -11.86 11.86 1.85
CA ASP A 48 -13.15 12.13 1.21
C ASP A 48 -13.19 11.85 -0.30
N ALA A 49 -12.12 11.30 -0.87
CA ALA A 49 -12.09 10.90 -2.27
C ALA A 49 -13.00 9.69 -2.54
N GLU A 50 -13.61 9.65 -3.74
CA GLU A 50 -14.44 8.51 -4.18
C GLU A 50 -13.69 7.17 -4.15
N VAL A 51 -12.37 7.23 -4.36
CA VAL A 51 -11.45 6.12 -4.12
C VAL A 51 -10.34 6.66 -3.24
N ASP A 52 -10.34 6.21 -2.00
CA ASP A 52 -9.37 6.54 -0.97
C ASP A 52 -8.04 5.83 -1.26
N LEU A 53 -7.08 6.57 -1.82
CA LEU A 53 -5.71 6.12 -2.04
C LEU A 53 -4.75 6.64 -0.97
N THR A 54 -5.25 7.00 0.22
CA THR A 54 -4.39 7.15 1.40
C THR A 54 -3.76 5.80 1.76
N ALA A 55 -2.73 5.81 2.60
CA ALA A 55 -2.08 4.58 3.04
C ALA A 55 -3.09 3.61 3.70
N ASP A 56 -3.96 4.15 4.55
CA ASP A 56 -5.03 3.39 5.23
C ASP A 56 -6.07 2.87 4.24
N GLY A 57 -6.49 3.70 3.27
CA GLY A 57 -7.42 3.31 2.22
C GLY A 57 -6.92 2.14 1.37
N ILE A 58 -5.65 2.21 0.93
CA ILE A 58 -5.02 1.13 0.16
C ILE A 58 -4.90 -0.14 1.00
N CYS A 59 -4.42 -0.03 2.25
CA CYS A 59 -4.28 -1.18 3.14
C CYS A 59 -5.62 -1.86 3.42
N ARG A 60 -6.69 -1.08 3.61
CA ARG A 60 -8.05 -1.58 3.80
C ARG A 60 -8.55 -2.33 2.58
N GLU A 61 -8.50 -1.71 1.40
CA GLU A 61 -8.99 -2.33 0.15
C GLU A 61 -8.21 -3.60 -0.20
N LEU A 62 -6.87 -3.60 -0.09
CA LEU A 62 -6.07 -4.78 -0.39
C LEU A 62 -6.22 -5.85 0.70
N GLY A 63 -6.33 -5.47 1.97
CA GLY A 63 -6.59 -6.39 3.07
C GLY A 63 -7.93 -7.11 2.92
N GLU A 64 -8.96 -6.42 2.42
CA GLU A 64 -10.25 -7.00 2.07
C GLU A 64 -10.13 -7.95 0.86
N ARG A 65 -9.48 -7.53 -0.23
CA ARG A 65 -9.26 -8.38 -1.43
C ARG A 65 -8.53 -9.67 -1.09
N TRP A 66 -7.57 -9.61 -0.18
CA TRP A 66 -6.75 -10.76 0.24
C TRP A 66 -7.36 -11.54 1.42
N GLY A 67 -8.56 -11.17 1.89
CA GLY A 67 -9.26 -11.89 2.96
C GLY A 67 -8.53 -11.88 4.30
N LEU A 68 -7.67 -10.89 4.58
CA LEU A 68 -6.79 -10.90 5.76
C LEU A 68 -7.57 -10.82 7.07
N ALA A 69 -8.67 -10.07 7.09
CA ALA A 69 -9.53 -9.95 8.27
C ALA A 69 -10.19 -11.30 8.60
N GLU A 70 -10.74 -11.98 7.59
CA GLU A 70 -11.35 -13.31 7.75
C GLU A 70 -10.30 -14.34 8.18
N ALA A 71 -9.14 -14.36 7.53
CA ALA A 71 -8.03 -15.25 7.89
C ALA A 71 -7.59 -15.07 9.35
N THR A 72 -7.53 -13.83 9.83
CA THR A 72 -7.17 -13.51 11.22
C THR A 72 -8.27 -13.96 12.19
N ALA A 73 -9.54 -13.73 11.85
CA ALA A 73 -10.67 -14.15 12.66
C ALA A 73 -10.74 -15.68 12.80
N GLN A 74 -10.59 -16.41 11.68
CA GLN A 74 -10.56 -17.87 11.67
C GLN A 74 -9.36 -18.43 12.45
N SER A 75 -8.17 -17.85 12.27
CA SER A 75 -6.95 -18.23 13.02
C SER A 75 -7.16 -18.11 14.53
N THR A 76 -7.80 -17.02 14.97
CA THR A 76 -8.09 -16.77 16.39
C THR A 76 -9.16 -17.73 16.91
N ALA A 77 -10.26 -17.91 16.18
CA ALA A 77 -11.35 -18.81 16.55
C ALA A 77 -10.90 -20.26 16.69
N ASN A 78 -10.03 -20.71 15.78
CA ASN A 78 -9.50 -22.07 15.76
C ASN A 78 -8.25 -22.26 16.64
N GLN A 79 -7.74 -21.19 17.27
CA GLN A 79 -6.47 -21.19 18.01
C GLN A 79 -5.29 -21.74 17.20
N GLN A 80 -5.27 -21.43 15.90
CA GLN A 80 -4.28 -21.90 14.95
C GLN A 80 -3.37 -20.75 14.52
N LYS A 81 -2.14 -21.08 14.11
CA LYS A 81 -1.24 -20.09 13.51
C LYS A 81 -1.81 -19.60 12.18
N LEU A 82 -1.63 -18.31 11.90
CA LEU A 82 -1.94 -17.73 10.60
C LEU A 82 -1.09 -18.42 9.53
N ALA A 83 -1.68 -18.72 8.37
CA ALA A 83 -0.94 -19.28 7.25
C ALA A 83 0.19 -18.33 6.81
N SER A 84 1.32 -18.89 6.38
CA SER A 84 2.51 -18.12 6.02
C SER A 84 2.24 -17.09 4.92
N GLU A 85 1.35 -17.42 3.98
CA GLU A 85 0.90 -16.51 2.91
C GLU A 85 0.23 -15.25 3.47
N HIS A 86 -0.73 -15.40 4.39
CA HIS A 86 -1.39 -14.25 5.01
C HIS A 86 -0.40 -13.38 5.82
N VAL A 87 0.59 -14.01 6.47
CA VAL A 87 1.66 -13.26 7.18
C VAL A 87 2.53 -12.49 6.18
N ALA A 88 2.88 -13.09 5.05
CA ALA A 88 3.65 -12.42 3.99
C ALA A 88 2.88 -11.21 3.44
N ARG A 89 1.59 -11.38 3.14
CA ARG A 89 0.66 -10.32 2.72
C ARG A 89 0.60 -9.17 3.73
N MET A 90 0.48 -9.47 5.02
CA MET A 90 0.51 -8.45 6.08
C MET A 90 1.84 -7.67 6.11
N ARG A 91 2.99 -8.34 5.90
CA ARG A 91 4.29 -7.66 5.83
C ARG A 91 4.40 -6.76 4.60
N LEU A 92 3.86 -7.17 3.45
CA LEU A 92 3.82 -6.33 2.25
C LEU A 92 2.99 -5.07 2.49
N LEU A 93 1.80 -5.20 3.09
CA LEU A 93 0.97 -4.03 3.43
C LEU A 93 1.71 -3.10 4.39
N TRP A 94 2.42 -3.65 5.38
CA TRP A 94 3.21 -2.84 6.31
C TRP A 94 4.30 -2.03 5.61
N SER A 95 5.09 -2.67 4.74
CA SER A 95 6.13 -1.99 3.96
C SER A 95 5.55 -0.92 3.04
N MET A 96 4.45 -1.23 2.34
CA MET A 96 3.76 -0.28 1.47
C MET A 96 3.23 0.92 2.27
N MET A 97 2.51 0.67 3.37
CA MET A 97 1.95 1.69 4.25
C MET A 97 3.04 2.67 4.72
N ARG A 98 4.17 2.14 5.22
CA ARG A 98 5.29 2.96 5.69
C ARG A 98 5.82 3.88 4.59
N MET A 99 6.11 3.34 3.41
CA MET A 99 6.62 4.15 2.30
C MET A 99 5.61 5.20 1.85
N TRP A 100 4.34 4.83 1.74
CA TRP A 100 3.28 5.72 1.29
C TRP A 100 3.08 6.90 2.26
N MET A 101 3.09 6.64 3.56
CA MET A 101 3.04 7.67 4.60
C MET A 101 4.27 8.58 4.59
N GLU A 102 5.47 8.01 4.40
CA GLU A 102 6.72 8.77 4.31
C GLU A 102 6.71 9.73 3.11
N TRP A 103 6.21 9.27 1.96
CA TRP A 103 6.07 10.10 0.78
C TRP A 103 4.99 11.16 0.95
N ASP A 104 3.80 10.80 1.42
CA ASP A 104 2.71 11.76 1.68
C ASP A 104 3.17 12.89 2.62
N TYR A 105 3.86 12.53 3.71
CA TYR A 105 4.43 13.48 4.64
C TYR A 105 5.48 14.39 3.99
N ALA A 106 6.47 13.81 3.29
CA ALA A 106 7.52 14.58 2.64
C ALA A 106 6.96 15.50 1.54
N TRP A 107 5.96 15.03 0.79
CA TRP A 107 5.34 15.74 -0.32
C TRP A 107 4.54 16.96 0.16
N LYS A 108 3.73 16.79 1.21
CA LYS A 108 2.96 17.89 1.84
C LYS A 108 3.86 19.00 2.38
N ARG A 109 5.06 18.63 2.88
CA ARG A 109 6.04 19.57 3.45
C ARG A 109 7.02 20.11 2.43
N TRP A 110 7.07 19.58 1.21
CA TRP A 110 7.99 20.03 0.16
C TRP A 110 7.99 21.55 -0.09
N PRO A 111 6.84 22.26 -0.04
CA PRO A 111 6.83 23.72 -0.15
C PRO A 111 7.65 24.46 0.91
N GLU A 112 7.80 23.91 2.13
CA GLU A 112 8.59 24.49 3.23
C GLU A 112 10.09 24.58 2.90
N PHE A 113 10.56 23.74 1.96
CA PHE A 113 11.97 23.61 1.60
C PHE A 113 12.31 24.20 0.23
N ARG A 114 11.31 24.73 -0.49
CA ARG A 114 11.50 25.43 -1.78
C ARG A 114 11.42 26.95 -1.68
N SER A 115 11.30 27.49 -0.46
CA SER A 115 11.45 28.93 -0.20
C SER A 115 12.91 29.28 0.06
N GLU A 116 13.74 29.21 -0.99
CA GLU A 116 14.99 29.95 -1.17
C GLU A 116 15.11 30.40 -2.63
#